data_AF-A0A5C6AMI2-F1
#
_entry.id   AF-A0A5C6AMI2-F1
#
_cell.length_a   1.000
_cell.length_b   1.000
_cell.length_c   1.000
_cell.angle_alpha   90.00
_cell.angle_beta   90.00
_cell.angle_gamma   90.00
#
_symmetry.space_group_name_H-M   'P 1'
#
loop_
_entity.id
_entity.type
_entity.pdbx_description
1 polymer ?
#
loop_
_entity_poly.entity_id
_entity_poly.type
_entity_poly.pdbx_seq_one_letter_code
_entity_poly.pdbx_strand_id
1 'polypeptide(L)'
;MKNSDRREFSRPVKQQIRARDSSEECEHETKRPSAMAKTPNREPNDLINNRLKGQTMHTIRLRGPWKKIPLGENQPIRVTIPETAAASGSGATYQRSFNCPTGIDQSRVQVDIESWDGSMIGILLNEISLTLPSQPISCPLSFDVTDHLQPHNTLVIELQPKEKEHGCVGLTGEVSLKIAPSP
;
A
#
# COMPACT_ATOMS: atom_id res chain seq x y z
N MET A 1 26.59 -4.35 53.72
CA MET A 1 25.25 -4.97 53.73
C MET A 1 24.78 -5.00 52.28
N LYS A 2 25.16 -6.00 51.47
CA LYS A 2 24.44 -7.28 51.24
C LYS A 2 22.92 -7.09 51.15
N ASN A 3 22.40 -7.03 49.93
CA ASN A 3 21.15 -7.71 49.59
C ASN A 3 21.22 -8.21 48.15
N SER A 4 21.29 -9.54 48.09
CA SER A 4 21.19 -10.41 46.93
C SER A 4 19.71 -10.76 46.73
N ASP A 5 19.25 -10.85 45.49
CA ASP A 5 18.12 -11.69 45.02
C ASP A 5 17.97 -11.40 43.52
N ARG A 6 18.42 -12.19 42.55
CA ARG A 6 18.34 -13.63 42.27
C ARG A 6 16.92 -14.18 42.24
N ARG A 7 16.23 -14.03 41.10
CA ARG A 7 15.27 -15.02 40.60
C ARG A 7 15.45 -15.23 39.10
N GLU A 8 16.16 -16.29 38.78
CA GLU A 8 16.02 -17.02 37.52
C GLU A 8 14.70 -17.78 37.56
N PHE A 9 13.87 -17.68 36.52
CA PHE A 9 12.91 -18.75 36.20
C PHE A 9 12.93 -19.07 34.71
N SER A 10 13.54 -20.23 34.49
CA SER A 10 13.52 -21.07 33.32
C SER A 10 12.09 -21.50 32.94
N ARG A 11 11.77 -21.51 31.64
CA ARG A 11 11.43 -22.74 30.88
C ARG A 11 11.10 -22.45 29.41
N PRO A 12 11.55 -23.30 28.47
CA PRO A 12 11.17 -23.25 27.06
C PRO A 12 9.93 -24.13 26.79
N VAL A 13 9.02 -23.66 25.94
CA VAL A 13 7.97 -24.53 25.35
C VAL A 13 8.33 -24.75 23.89
N LYS A 14 8.88 -25.94 23.61
CA LYS A 14 8.88 -26.53 22.28
C LYS A 14 7.47 -27.07 22.04
N GLN A 15 6.80 -26.61 20.99
CA GLN A 15 5.70 -27.37 20.39
C GLN A 15 6.03 -27.72 18.94
N GLN A 16 5.56 -28.90 18.59
CA GLN A 16 6.15 -29.86 17.70
C GLN A 16 5.10 -30.17 16.62
N ILE A 17 5.53 -30.07 15.36
CA ILE A 17 5.15 -30.91 14.21
C ILE A 17 3.65 -31.23 14.03
N ARG A 18 3.07 -30.78 12.91
CA ARG A 18 2.30 -31.66 12.00
C ARG A 18 2.47 -31.22 10.55
N ALA A 19 3.18 -32.05 9.78
CA ALA A 19 3.08 -32.10 8.33
C ALA A 19 1.68 -32.63 7.95
N ARG A 20 1.06 -32.02 6.95
CA ARG A 20 -0.03 -32.63 6.18
C ARG A 20 0.42 -32.73 4.73
N ASP A 21 0.78 -33.96 4.42
CA ASP A 21 0.78 -34.57 3.09
C ASP A 21 -0.69 -34.76 2.65
N SER A 22 -0.99 -34.43 1.40
CA SER A 22 -2.15 -34.89 0.62
C SER A 22 -2.04 -34.31 -0.79
N SER A 23 -1.30 -35.06 -1.61
CA SER A 23 -1.52 -35.23 -3.04
C SER A 23 -2.99 -35.48 -3.37
N GLU A 24 -3.49 -34.83 -4.44
CA GLU A 24 -4.53 -35.38 -5.31
C GLU A 24 -4.48 -34.69 -6.68
N GLU A 25 -4.00 -35.46 -7.65
CA GLU A 25 -4.15 -35.26 -9.09
C GLU A 25 -5.63 -35.28 -9.47
N CYS A 26 -6.04 -34.39 -10.38
CA CYS A 26 -7.21 -34.61 -11.23
C CYS A 26 -6.93 -33.96 -12.59
N GLU A 27 -6.32 -34.75 -13.46
CA GLU A 27 -6.35 -34.55 -14.90
C GLU A 27 -7.76 -34.85 -15.41
N HIS A 28 -8.42 -33.88 -16.05
CA HIS A 28 -9.50 -34.17 -16.98
C HIS A 28 -9.35 -33.32 -18.24
N GLU A 29 -8.79 -33.99 -19.24
CA GLU A 29 -8.75 -33.65 -20.65
C GLU A 29 -10.16 -33.80 -21.26
N THR A 30 -10.71 -32.70 -21.80
CA THR A 30 -11.95 -32.76 -22.59
C THR A 30 -11.84 -31.91 -23.86
N LYS A 31 -11.49 -32.62 -24.93
CA LYS A 31 -11.90 -32.48 -26.34
C LYS A 31 -12.58 -31.18 -26.78
N ARG A 32 -11.89 -30.48 -27.69
CA ARG A 32 -12.43 -29.51 -28.65
C ARG A 32 -13.38 -30.18 -29.65
N PRO A 33 -14.50 -29.54 -30.01
CA PRO A 33 -15.07 -29.62 -31.35
C PRO A 33 -14.80 -28.33 -32.13
N SER A 34 -14.23 -28.53 -33.30
CA SER A 34 -14.08 -27.57 -34.39
C SER A 34 -15.44 -27.35 -35.07
N ALA A 35 -15.86 -26.09 -35.26
CA ALA A 35 -16.98 -25.78 -36.13
C ALA A 35 -16.75 -24.44 -36.86
N MET A 36 -17.05 -24.50 -38.16
CA MET A 36 -16.80 -23.52 -39.20
C MET A 36 -17.75 -22.31 -39.15
N ALA A 37 -17.21 -21.21 -39.70
CA ALA A 37 -17.86 -20.21 -40.56
C ALA A 37 -19.03 -19.37 -40.01
N LYS A 38 -18.78 -18.05 -39.90
CA LYS A 38 -19.37 -17.02 -40.78
C LYS A 38 -18.83 -15.65 -40.41
N THR A 39 -18.15 -15.01 -41.35
CA THR A 39 -17.85 -13.58 -41.36
C THR A 39 -19.09 -12.81 -41.79
N PRO A 40 -19.54 -11.79 -41.03
CA PRO A 40 -20.31 -10.72 -41.61
C PRO A 40 -19.61 -9.36 -41.43
N ASN A 41 -19.59 -8.61 -42.53
CA ASN A 41 -19.56 -7.15 -42.61
C ASN A 41 -18.55 -6.36 -41.76
N ARG A 42 -17.53 -5.85 -42.47
CA ARG A 42 -16.89 -4.57 -42.13
C ARG A 42 -17.90 -3.43 -42.27
N GLU A 43 -18.48 -3.00 -41.15
CA GLU A 43 -19.01 -1.63 -41.03
C GLU A 43 -17.87 -0.67 -40.64
N PRO A 44 -17.76 0.52 -41.25
CA PRO A 44 -16.78 1.52 -40.86
C PRO A 44 -17.31 2.35 -39.69
N ASN A 45 -17.21 1.83 -38.46
CA ASN A 45 -17.59 2.53 -37.22
C ASN A 45 -16.39 3.15 -36.45
N ASP A 46 -15.21 3.22 -37.07
CA ASP A 46 -13.97 3.67 -36.41
C ASP A 46 -13.85 5.19 -36.18
N LEU A 47 -14.89 5.98 -36.42
CA LEU A 47 -14.84 7.45 -36.27
C LEU A 47 -15.63 8.03 -35.10
N ILE A 48 -16.38 7.23 -34.32
CA ILE A 48 -17.23 7.78 -33.24
C ILE A 48 -16.72 7.42 -31.82
N ASN A 49 -15.91 6.37 -31.66
CA ASN A 49 -15.50 5.90 -30.33
C ASN A 49 -14.39 6.71 -29.64
N ASN A 50 -13.78 7.69 -30.32
CA ASN A 50 -12.72 8.51 -29.72
C ASN A 50 -13.21 9.74 -28.94
N ARG A 51 -14.52 10.05 -28.96
CA ARG A 51 -15.07 11.27 -28.33
C ARG A 51 -15.82 11.03 -27.01
N LEU A 52 -15.91 9.78 -26.57
CA LEU A 52 -16.41 9.38 -25.26
C LEU A 52 -15.34 8.59 -24.50
N LYS A 53 -14.07 9.01 -24.57
CA LYS A 53 -13.11 8.67 -23.50
C LYS A 53 -13.58 9.38 -22.25
N GLY A 54 -14.58 8.79 -21.61
CA GLY A 54 -15.04 9.15 -20.29
C GLY A 54 -13.81 9.33 -19.42
N GLN A 55 -13.77 10.49 -18.80
CA GLN A 55 -12.81 10.94 -17.80
C GLN A 55 -12.76 9.96 -16.63
N THR A 56 -12.18 8.78 -16.85
CA THR A 56 -12.06 7.75 -15.84
C THR A 56 -10.95 8.13 -14.88
N MET A 57 -11.24 8.08 -13.58
CA MET A 57 -10.24 8.28 -12.55
C MET A 57 -9.14 7.23 -12.70
N HIS A 58 -7.95 7.66 -13.09
CA HIS A 58 -6.82 6.77 -13.23
C HIS A 58 -6.19 6.54 -11.85
N THR A 59 -5.94 5.28 -11.48
CA THR A 59 -5.37 4.92 -10.18
C THR A 59 -4.03 4.22 -10.35
N ILE A 60 -2.99 4.77 -9.75
CA ILE A 60 -1.64 4.18 -9.72
C ILE A 60 -1.36 3.68 -8.31
N ARG A 61 -1.16 2.36 -8.15
CA ARG A 61 -0.86 1.76 -6.85
C ARG A 61 0.63 1.86 -6.53
N LEU A 62 0.96 2.40 -5.37
CA LEU A 62 2.31 2.56 -4.89
C LEU A 62 2.73 1.31 -4.09
N ARG A 63 2.86 0.15 -4.75
CA ARG A 63 3.06 -1.16 -4.07
C ARG A 63 4.47 -1.41 -3.53
N GLY A 64 5.51 -1.34 -4.37
CA GLY A 64 6.91 -1.47 -3.90
C GLY A 64 7.94 -0.82 -4.83
N PRO A 65 9.19 -0.67 -4.38
CA PRO A 65 9.67 -0.89 -3.01
C PRO A 65 9.44 0.34 -2.11
N TRP A 66 8.97 0.12 -0.89
CA TRP A 66 9.01 1.10 0.20
C TRP A 66 10.22 0.85 1.10
N LYS A 67 10.75 1.91 1.70
CA LYS A 67 11.70 1.82 2.82
C LYS A 67 10.91 2.01 4.11
N LYS A 68 10.98 1.05 5.02
CA LYS A 68 10.41 1.12 6.38
C LYS A 68 11.57 1.29 7.36
N ILE A 69 11.51 2.30 8.19
CA ILE A 69 12.49 2.59 9.25
C ILE A 69 11.74 2.46 10.57
N PRO A 70 11.89 1.34 11.30
CA PRO A 70 11.30 1.20 12.63
C PRO A 70 11.85 2.24 13.59
N LEU A 71 11.02 2.78 14.48
CA LEU A 71 11.45 3.82 15.41
C LEU A 71 12.48 3.26 16.41
N GLY A 72 13.66 3.89 16.47
CA GLY A 72 14.77 3.43 17.31
C GLY A 72 15.71 2.45 16.61
N GLU A 73 15.41 2.05 15.38
CA GLU A 73 16.32 1.31 14.52
C GLU A 73 16.93 2.23 13.46
N ASN A 74 18.22 2.01 13.15
CA ASN A 74 18.93 2.79 12.13
C ASN A 74 18.96 2.10 10.76
N GLN A 75 18.42 0.89 10.64
CA GLN A 75 18.50 0.11 9.43
C GLN A 75 17.16 0.10 8.68
N PRO A 76 17.07 0.71 7.47
CA PRO A 76 15.85 0.65 6.68
C PRO A 76 15.64 -0.75 6.12
N ILE A 77 14.41 -1.25 6.24
CA ILE A 77 13.95 -2.52 5.68
C ILE A 77 13.14 -2.23 4.41
N ARG A 78 13.31 -3.03 3.35
CA ARG A 78 12.47 -2.91 2.16
C ARG A 78 11.17 -3.68 2.35
N VAL A 79 10.04 -3.03 2.12
CA VAL A 79 8.70 -3.64 2.24
C VAL A 79 7.84 -3.37 1.01
N THR A 80 6.82 -4.20 0.83
CA THR A 80 5.74 -4.02 -0.14
C THR A 80 4.48 -3.66 0.63
N ILE A 81 3.70 -2.72 0.11
CA ILE A 81 2.42 -2.27 0.66
C ILE A 81 1.30 -2.76 -0.28
N PRO A 82 0.16 -3.25 0.24
CA PRO A 82 -0.17 -3.44 1.67
C PRO A 82 0.72 -4.49 2.37
N GLU A 83 1.02 -4.26 3.65
CA GLU A 83 1.72 -5.24 4.51
C GLU A 83 0.77 -6.36 4.92
N THR A 84 1.22 -7.61 4.81
CA THR A 84 0.43 -8.78 5.24
C THR A 84 0.34 -8.94 6.75
N ALA A 85 1.29 -8.37 7.49
CA ALA A 85 1.31 -8.36 8.94
C ALA A 85 1.92 -7.06 9.43
N ALA A 86 1.18 -6.31 10.23
CA ALA A 86 1.73 -5.16 10.93
C ALA A 86 2.80 -5.63 11.91
N ALA A 87 3.93 -4.93 11.94
CA ALA A 87 5.00 -5.25 12.88
C ALA A 87 4.64 -4.66 14.25
N SER A 88 4.79 -5.46 15.31
CA SER A 88 4.83 -4.92 16.66
C SER A 88 6.06 -4.02 16.78
N GLY A 89 5.89 -2.81 17.30
CA GLY A 89 7.01 -1.87 17.40
C GLY A 89 6.62 -0.56 18.07
N SER A 90 7.61 0.29 18.29
CA SER A 90 7.51 1.63 18.88
C SER A 90 7.02 2.71 17.89
N GLY A 91 6.92 2.38 16.61
CA GLY A 91 6.59 3.31 15.51
C GLY A 91 7.34 2.93 14.24
N ALA A 92 6.97 3.54 13.13
CA ALA A 92 7.68 3.34 11.86
C ALA A 92 7.50 4.53 10.92
N THR A 93 8.58 4.86 10.20
CA THR A 93 8.57 5.79 9.08
C THR A 93 8.65 5.02 7.77
N TYR A 94 7.71 5.25 6.88
CA TYR A 94 7.65 4.68 5.54
C TYR A 94 8.04 5.73 4.54
N GLN A 95 8.94 5.41 3.62
CA GLN A 95 9.38 6.31 2.56
C GLN A 95 9.32 5.62 1.20
N ARG A 96 8.78 6.31 0.19
CA ARG A 96 8.79 5.88 -1.19
C ARG A 96 9.03 7.03 -2.14
N SER A 97 9.88 6.80 -3.14
CA SER A 97 10.04 7.70 -4.27
C SER A 97 9.14 7.28 -5.44
N PHE A 98 8.59 8.25 -6.16
CA PHE A 98 7.79 8.04 -7.37
C PHE A 98 7.93 9.23 -8.33
N ASN A 99 7.78 8.98 -9.63
CA ASN A 99 7.83 10.06 -10.62
C ASN A 99 6.44 10.69 -10.79
N CYS A 100 6.40 11.96 -11.19
CA CYS A 100 5.16 12.58 -11.63
C CYS A 100 4.54 11.77 -12.78
N PRO A 101 3.25 11.38 -12.70
CA PRO A 101 2.58 10.73 -13.82
C PRO A 101 2.65 11.62 -15.07
N THR A 102 2.93 11.05 -16.23
CA THR A 102 3.03 11.80 -17.50
C THR A 102 1.67 11.92 -18.18
N GLY A 103 1.45 12.99 -18.96
CA GLY A 103 0.21 13.19 -19.71
C GLY A 103 -0.98 13.58 -18.83
N ILE A 104 -0.71 14.16 -17.66
CA ILE A 104 -1.70 14.66 -16.70
C ILE A 104 -1.93 16.16 -16.82
N ASP A 105 -1.64 16.75 -17.98
CA ASP A 105 -1.83 18.19 -18.20
C ASP A 105 -3.27 18.56 -17.80
N GLN A 106 -3.41 19.46 -16.82
CA GLN A 106 -4.69 19.85 -16.22
C GLN A 106 -5.44 18.73 -15.47
N SER A 107 -4.76 17.75 -14.87
CA SER A 107 -5.40 16.77 -13.98
C SER A 107 -5.09 17.08 -12.52
N ARG A 108 -6.05 16.82 -11.64
CA ARG A 108 -5.83 16.81 -10.19
C ARG A 108 -5.29 15.46 -9.75
N VAL A 109 -4.32 15.50 -8.85
CA VAL A 109 -3.69 14.30 -8.29
C VAL A 109 -3.92 14.26 -6.79
N GLN A 110 -4.46 13.15 -6.32
CA GLN A 110 -4.67 12.87 -4.91
C GLN A 110 -3.81 11.69 -4.45
N VAL A 111 -3.26 11.78 -3.25
CA VAL A 111 -2.68 10.62 -2.55
C VAL A 111 -3.76 10.03 -1.67
N ASP A 112 -4.05 8.75 -1.86
CA ASP A 112 -5.01 7.99 -1.07
C ASP A 112 -4.30 6.90 -0.26
N ILE A 113 -4.58 6.87 1.04
CA ILE A 113 -4.14 5.85 1.99
C ILE A 113 -5.39 5.14 2.49
N GLU A 114 -5.55 3.88 2.09
CA GLU A 114 -6.78 3.12 2.32
C GLU A 114 -6.97 2.73 3.79
N SER A 115 -5.93 2.18 4.43
CA SER A 115 -5.96 1.78 5.84
C SER A 115 -4.55 1.63 6.43
N TRP A 116 -4.45 1.74 7.74
CA TRP A 116 -3.21 1.58 8.50
C TRP A 116 -3.51 1.12 9.94
N ASP A 117 -2.52 0.48 10.55
CA ASP A 117 -2.48 0.18 11.98
C ASP A 117 -1.62 1.20 12.73
N GLY A 118 -2.07 1.60 13.92
CA GLY A 118 -1.47 2.66 14.71
C GLY A 118 -2.16 4.02 14.55
N SER A 119 -1.49 5.06 15.03
CA SER A 119 -1.85 6.46 14.91
C SER A 119 -0.98 7.12 13.85
N MET A 120 -1.60 7.79 12.90
CA MET A 120 -0.88 8.58 11.91
C MET A 120 -0.45 9.91 12.55
N ILE A 121 0.85 10.18 12.52
CA ILE A 121 1.42 11.38 13.16
C ILE A 121 1.96 12.39 12.15
N GLY A 122 2.27 11.95 10.93
CA GLY A 122 2.85 12.81 9.90
C GLY A 122 2.72 12.20 8.51
N ILE A 123 2.50 13.05 7.52
CA ILE A 123 2.67 12.74 6.10
C ILE A 123 3.43 13.90 5.48
N LEU A 124 4.50 13.57 4.75
CA LEU A 124 5.30 14.54 4.03
C LEU A 124 5.36 14.17 2.54
N LEU A 125 5.25 15.17 1.68
CA LEU A 125 5.51 15.06 0.26
C LEU A 125 6.62 16.05 -0.09
N ASN A 126 7.76 15.58 -0.59
CA ASN A 126 8.91 16.42 -0.95
C ASN A 126 9.33 17.34 0.20
N GLU A 127 9.41 16.79 1.42
CA GLU A 127 9.75 17.50 2.67
C GLU A 127 8.66 18.49 3.15
N ILE A 128 7.55 18.63 2.42
CA ILE A 128 6.40 19.46 2.81
C ILE A 128 5.44 18.62 3.64
N SER A 129 5.18 19.04 4.88
CA SER A 129 4.17 18.41 5.74
C SER A 129 2.77 18.67 5.18
N LEU A 130 2.01 17.61 4.93
CA LEU A 130 0.60 17.71 4.57
C LEU A 130 -0.24 17.91 5.85
N THR A 131 -1.26 18.76 5.77
CA THR A 131 -2.13 19.05 6.91
C THR A 131 -3.01 17.85 7.22
N LEU A 132 -2.79 17.22 8.37
CA LEU A 132 -3.64 16.14 8.86
C LEU A 132 -4.94 16.70 9.48
N PRO A 133 -6.08 16.02 9.35
CA PRO A 133 -7.30 16.39 10.06
C PRO A 133 -7.12 16.28 11.58
N SER A 134 -7.96 16.98 12.35
CA SER A 134 -7.96 16.90 13.82
C SER A 134 -8.16 15.45 14.29
N GLN A 135 -7.35 15.01 15.25
CA GLN A 135 -7.40 13.64 15.76
C GLN A 135 -8.74 13.29 16.43
N PRO A 136 -9.20 12.02 16.36
CA PRO A 136 -8.52 10.87 15.73
C PRO A 136 -8.67 10.86 14.20
N ILE A 137 -7.58 10.54 13.50
CA ILE A 137 -7.59 10.42 12.04
C ILE A 137 -8.20 9.08 11.65
N SER A 138 -9.29 9.10 10.88
CA SER A 138 -9.95 7.91 10.34
C SER A 138 -9.49 7.59 8.92
N CYS A 139 -9.58 6.32 8.56
CA CYS A 139 -9.35 5.82 7.20
C CYS A 139 -10.68 5.75 6.39
N PRO A 140 -10.65 5.89 5.06
CA PRO A 140 -9.48 6.22 4.23
C PRO A 140 -9.10 7.70 4.36
N LEU A 141 -7.85 8.01 4.04
CA LEU A 141 -7.32 9.37 4.07
C LEU A 141 -6.84 9.79 2.70
N SER A 142 -7.27 10.96 2.24
CA SER A 142 -6.98 11.48 0.92
C SER A 142 -6.52 12.93 0.98
N PHE A 143 -5.50 13.27 0.20
CA PHE A 143 -4.95 14.63 0.11
C PHE A 143 -4.79 15.04 -1.35
N ASP A 144 -5.22 16.25 -1.68
CA ASP A 144 -4.83 16.88 -2.94
C ASP A 144 -3.34 17.26 -2.87
N VAL A 145 -2.56 16.77 -3.82
CA VAL A 145 -1.12 17.01 -3.92
C VAL A 145 -0.74 17.70 -5.23
N THR A 146 -1.73 18.14 -6.01
CA THR A 146 -1.54 18.64 -7.39
C THR A 146 -0.45 19.71 -7.46
N ASP A 147 -0.50 20.70 -6.56
CA ASP A 147 0.42 21.84 -6.55
C ASP A 147 1.80 21.54 -5.94
N HIS A 148 1.98 20.34 -5.38
CA HIS A 148 3.20 19.92 -4.68
C HIS A 148 4.02 18.90 -5.45
N LEU A 149 3.52 18.43 -6.60
CA LEU A 149 4.21 17.46 -7.43
C LEU A 149 5.43 18.07 -8.13
N GLN A 150 6.54 17.34 -8.06
CA GLN A 150 7.77 17.58 -8.78
C GLN A 150 8.02 16.43 -9.76
N PRO A 151 8.96 16.56 -10.72
CA PRO A 151 9.31 15.44 -11.61
C PRO A 151 9.67 14.15 -10.85
N HIS A 152 10.37 14.30 -9.71
CA HIS A 152 10.72 13.22 -8.79
C HIS A 152 10.19 13.54 -7.40
N ASN A 153 9.31 12.69 -6.89
CA ASN A 153 8.64 12.90 -5.62
C ASN A 153 9.10 11.90 -4.57
N THR A 154 9.04 12.31 -3.30
CA THR A 154 9.21 11.42 -2.14
C THR A 154 8.02 11.59 -1.20
N LEU A 155 7.31 10.49 -0.97
CA LEU A 155 6.24 10.39 0.03
C LEU A 155 6.81 9.74 1.30
N VAL A 156 6.60 10.39 2.44
CA VAL A 156 6.95 9.90 3.77
C VAL A 156 5.67 9.79 4.61
N ILE A 157 5.45 8.65 5.26
CA ILE A 157 4.33 8.41 6.17
C ILE A 157 4.88 7.97 7.51
N GLU A 158 4.44 8.61 8.59
CA GLU A 158 4.91 8.34 9.94
C GLU A 158 3.75 7.80 10.80
N LEU A 159 3.98 6.61 11.37
CA LEU A 159 3.02 5.93 12.23
C LEU A 159 3.61 5.71 13.62
N GLN A 160 2.77 5.88 14.64
CA GLN A 160 3.06 5.51 16.04
C GLN A 160 2.05 4.48 16.56
N PRO A 161 2.40 3.67 17.56
CA PRO A 161 1.46 2.82 18.26
C PRO A 161 0.33 3.64 18.91
N LYS A 162 -0.90 3.11 18.90
CA LYS A 162 -2.01 3.72 19.66
C LYS A 162 -1.79 3.60 21.17
N GLU A 163 -1.11 2.55 21.60
CA GLU A 163 -0.82 2.24 23.01
C GLU A 163 0.70 2.23 23.22
N LYS A 164 1.14 2.72 24.39
CA LYS A 164 2.55 3.09 24.64
C LYS A 164 3.57 1.95 24.54
N GLU A 165 3.18 0.68 24.65
CA GLU A 165 4.17 -0.41 24.79
C GLU A 165 3.96 -1.61 23.85
N HIS A 166 2.76 -1.83 23.26
CA HIS A 166 2.48 -3.07 22.51
C HIS A 166 1.59 -2.92 21.26
N GLY A 167 1.51 -1.73 20.67
CA GLY A 167 0.71 -1.54 19.45
C GLY A 167 1.39 -2.09 18.19
N CYS A 168 0.58 -2.63 17.27
CA CYS A 168 1.03 -2.91 15.91
C CYS A 168 1.04 -1.61 15.08
N VAL A 169 2.04 -1.48 14.21
CA VAL A 169 2.14 -0.37 13.24
C VAL A 169 2.41 -0.92 11.85
N GLY A 170 1.64 -0.46 10.87
CA GLY A 170 1.67 -1.04 9.52
C GLY A 170 0.81 -0.26 8.53
N LEU A 171 1.25 -0.21 7.28
CA LEU A 171 0.39 0.21 6.17
C LEU A 171 -0.34 -1.03 5.64
N THR A 172 -1.52 -1.30 6.19
CA THR A 172 -2.31 -2.51 5.93
C THR A 172 -3.20 -2.40 4.70
N GLY A 173 -3.47 -1.18 4.22
CA GLY A 173 -4.22 -0.91 3.00
C GLY A 173 -3.35 -0.43 1.85
N GLU A 174 -3.93 -0.30 0.66
CA GLU A 174 -3.23 0.24 -0.49
C GLU A 174 -2.91 1.73 -0.29
N VAL A 175 -1.74 2.14 -0.79
CA VAL A 175 -1.40 3.56 -0.99
C VAL A 175 -1.40 3.81 -2.49
N SER A 176 -2.14 4.81 -2.95
CA SER A 176 -2.34 5.05 -4.37
C SER A 176 -2.33 6.53 -4.74
N LEU A 177 -1.99 6.81 -6.00
CA LEU A 177 -2.25 8.09 -6.63
C LEU A 177 -3.55 7.98 -7.42
N LYS A 178 -4.49 8.87 -7.14
CA LYS A 178 -5.73 9.03 -7.88
C LYS A 178 -5.64 10.26 -8.75
N ILE A 179 -5.75 10.07 -10.06
CA ILE A 179 -5.64 11.11 -11.06
C ILE A 179 -7.02 11.31 -11.68
N ALA A 180 -7.58 12.48 -11.45
CA ALA A 180 -8.84 12.90 -12.04
C ALA A 180 -8.58 14.07 -12.98
N PRO A 181 -9.20 14.13 -14.16
CA PRO A 181 -9.13 15.31 -15.00
C PRO A 181 -9.70 16.52 -14.25
N SER A 182 -9.12 17.71 -14.47
CA SER A 182 -9.72 18.94 -13.98
C SER A 182 -11.11 19.12 -14.61
N PRO A 183 -12.11 19.57 -13.84
CA PRO A 183 -13.36 20.05 -14.40
C PRO A 183 -13.15 21.25 -15.33
#